data_AF-A0A424HT55-F1
#
_entry.id   AF-A0A424HT55-F1
#
_cell.length_a   1.000
_cell.length_b   1.000
_cell.length_c   1.000
_cell.angle_alpha   90.00
_cell.angle_beta   90.00
_cell.angle_gamma   90.00
#
_symmetry.space_group_name_H-M   'P 1'
#
loop_
_entity.id
_entity.type
_entity.pdbx_description
1 polymer ?
#
loop_
_entity_poly.entity_id
_entity_poly.type
_entity_poly.pdbx_seq_one_letter_code
_entity_poly.pdbx_strand_id
1 'polypeptide(L)' 'RQADVLKAVAEQVSSGSTSLMGVMLESHLVEGSQKLTSDLSMLSYGQSITDACISIDTTRTLLKELSGSVRGLALTV' A
#
# COMPACT_ATOMS: atom_id res chain seq x y z
N ARG A 1 -8.45 4.91 -2.10
CA ARG A 1 -8.66 4.76 -0.64
C ARG A 1 -7.38 4.38 0.11
N GLN A 2 -6.78 3.20 -0.09
CA GLN A 2 -5.53 2.84 0.62
C GLN A 2 -4.41 3.89 0.39
N ALA A 3 -4.26 4.37 -0.85
CA ALA A 3 -3.33 5.46 -1.18
C ALA A 3 -3.59 6.75 -0.38
N ASP A 4 -4.85 7.14 -0.24
CA ASP A 4 -5.24 8.36 0.48
C ASP A 4 -4.95 8.24 1.98
N VAL A 5 -5.22 7.06 2.56
CA VAL A 5 -4.90 6.76 3.95
C VAL A 5 -3.40 6.80 4.19
N LEU A 6 -2.61 6.20 3.29
CA LEU A 6 -1.15 6.20 3.45
C LEU A 6 -0.57 7.61 3.32
N LYS A 7 -1.10 8.45 2.44
CA LYS A 7 -0.69 9.86 2.33
C LYS A 7 -0.98 10.64 3.61
N ALA A 8 -2.15 10.42 4.24
CA ALA A 8 -2.47 11.04 5.53
C ALA A 8 -1.55 10.54 6.66
N VAL A 9 -1.14 9.26 6.63
CA VAL A 9 -0.14 8.72 7.57
C VAL A 9 1.24 9.33 7.31
N ALA A 10 1.66 9.43 6.05
CA ALA A 10 2.92 10.03 5.65
C ALA A 10 3.02 11.49 6.11
N GLU A 11 1.94 12.27 6.00
CA GLU A 11 1.86 13.64 6.50
C GLU A 11 2.02 13.72 8.02
N GLN A 12 1.39 12.80 8.78
CA GLN A 12 1.60 12.72 10.24
C GLN A 12 3.06 12.41 10.59
N VAL A 13 3.70 11.48 9.87
CA VAL A 13 5.11 11.15 10.06
C VAL A 13 6.00 12.35 9.75
N SER A 14 5.80 13.01 8.62
CA SER A 14 6.56 14.22 8.25
C SER A 14 6.34 15.39 9.21
N SER A 15 5.21 15.43 9.90
CA SER A 15 4.89 16.44 10.92
C SER A 15 5.50 16.15 12.30
N GLY A 16 6.32 15.09 12.44
CA GLY A 16 7.00 14.77 13.68
C GLY A 16 6.32 13.70 14.55
N SER A 17 5.28 13.03 14.06
CA SER A 17 4.61 11.99 14.86
C SER A 17 5.53 10.81 15.12
N THR A 18 5.73 10.47 16.39
CA THR A 18 6.49 9.31 16.86
C THR A 18 5.60 8.18 17.38
N SER A 19 4.28 8.36 17.35
CA SER A 19 3.32 7.38 17.87
C SER A 19 2.90 6.30 16.86
N LEU A 20 3.41 6.38 15.62
CA LEU A 20 3.09 5.45 14.53
C LEU A 20 4.28 4.52 14.28
N MET A 21 4.12 3.24 14.63
CA MET A 21 5.18 2.25 14.45
C MET A 21 5.25 1.66 13.03
N GLY A 22 4.12 1.66 12.30
CA GLY A 22 4.07 1.09 10.96
C GLY A 22 2.69 1.15 10.33
N VAL A 23 2.60 0.59 9.12
CA VAL A 23 1.37 0.50 8.32
C VAL A 23 1.23 -0.89 7.71
N MET A 24 0.00 -1.26 7.37
CA MET A 24 -0.30 -2.46 6.59
C MET A 24 -0.97 -2.03 5.28
N LEU A 25 -0.55 -2.64 4.17
CA LEU A 25 -1.12 -2.40 2.84
C LEU A 25 -1.48 -3.75 2.21
N GLU A 26 -2.66 -3.83 1.60
CA GLU A 26 -3.08 -5.00 0.83
C GLU A 26 -2.74 -4.78 -0.64
N SER A 27 -1.72 -5.50 -1.12
CA SER A 27 -1.13 -5.35 -2.45
C SER A 27 -1.04 -6.68 -3.17
N HIS A 28 -1.23 -6.65 -4.49
CA HIS A 28 -0.98 -7.77 -5.37
C HIS A 28 -0.38 -7.27 -6.70
N LEU A 29 0.00 -8.17 -7.61
CA LEU A 29 0.53 -7.81 -8.93
C LEU A 29 -0.48 -6.98 -9.73
N VAL A 30 -1.72 -7.47 -9.79
CA VAL A 30 -2.87 -6.83 -10.45
C VAL A 30 -3.81 -6.29 -9.38
N GLU A 31 -4.34 -5.09 -9.62
CA GLU A 31 -5.26 -4.44 -8.68
C GLU A 31 -6.65 -5.12 -8.62
N GLY A 32 -7.41 -4.75 -7.60
CA GLY A 32 -8.78 -5.23 -7.40
C GLY A 32 -8.83 -6.65 -6.83
N SER A 33 -9.95 -7.30 -7.04
CA SER A 33 -10.15 -8.71 -6.74
C SER A 33 -10.95 -9.40 -7.85
N GLN A 34 -10.84 -10.71 -7.90
CA GLN A 34 -11.57 -11.60 -8.80
C GLN A 34 -12.34 -12.63 -8.00
N LYS A 35 -13.41 -13.18 -8.57
CA LYS A 35 -14.17 -14.25 -7.92
C LYS A 35 -13.47 -15.58 -8.14
N LEU A 36 -13.40 -16.39 -7.09
CA LEU A 36 -13.01 -17.79 -7.22
C LEU A 36 -14.07 -18.54 -8.05
N THR A 37 -13.64 -19.20 -9.11
CA THR A 37 -14.52 -20.00 -9.99
C THR A 37 -14.10 -21.46 -9.94
N SER A 38 -14.96 -22.35 -10.46
CA SER A 38 -14.66 -23.79 -10.53
C SER A 38 -13.57 -24.13 -11.53
N ASP A 39 -13.40 -23.30 -12.58
CA ASP A 39 -12.33 -23.45 -13.56
C ASP A 39 -11.22 -22.45 -13.27
N LEU A 40 -10.18 -22.95 -12.59
CA LEU A 40 -9.05 -22.13 -12.14
C LEU A 40 -8.22 -21.56 -13.30
N SER A 41 -8.36 -22.08 -14.53
CA SER A 41 -7.65 -21.55 -15.69
C SER A 41 -8.15 -20.16 -16.11
N MET A 42 -9.35 -19.77 -15.68
CA MET A 42 -9.91 -18.45 -15.92
C MET A 42 -9.41 -17.39 -14.93
N LEU A 43 -8.65 -17.78 -13.90
CA LEU A 43 -8.13 -16.81 -12.93
C LEU A 43 -7.00 -15.99 -13.53
N SER A 44 -7.08 -14.68 -13.34
CA SER A 44 -5.98 -13.78 -13.65
C SER A 44 -4.85 -14.00 -12.65
N TYR A 45 -3.68 -14.42 -13.14
CA TYR A 45 -2.52 -14.59 -12.29
C TYR A 45 -2.19 -13.27 -11.60
N GLY A 46 -1.97 -13.34 -10.28
CA GLY A 46 -1.56 -12.17 -9.53
C GLY A 46 -2.67 -11.19 -9.17
N GLN A 47 -3.95 -11.58 -9.22
CA GLN A 47 -5.08 -10.80 -8.71
C GLN A 47 -5.73 -11.50 -7.51
N SER A 48 -6.04 -10.76 -6.44
CA SER A 48 -6.62 -11.31 -5.20
C SER A 48 -7.96 -12.02 -5.43
N ILE A 49 -8.22 -13.13 -4.74
CA ILE A 49 -9.54 -13.80 -4.72
C ILE A 49 -10.39 -13.42 -3.49
N THR A 50 -9.85 -12.58 -2.61
CA THR A 50 -10.52 -12.11 -1.38
C THR A 50 -10.74 -10.59 -1.48
N ASP A 51 -10.07 -9.82 -0.63
CA ASP A 51 -10.17 -8.37 -0.57
C ASP A 51 -9.41 -7.72 -1.74
N ALA A 52 -9.91 -6.57 -2.18
CA ALA A 52 -9.35 -5.86 -3.32
C ALA A 52 -8.00 -5.21 -2.96
N CYS A 53 -6.96 -5.58 -3.71
CA CYS A 53 -5.62 -5.07 -3.49
C CYS A 53 -5.29 -3.87 -4.41
N ILE A 54 -4.32 -3.06 -4.03
CA ILE A 54 -3.66 -2.14 -4.96
C ILE A 54 -2.64 -2.89 -5.85
N SER A 55 -2.35 -2.37 -7.04
CA SER A 55 -1.35 -2.93 -7.95
C SER A 55 0.08 -2.75 -7.44
N ILE A 56 1.01 -3.54 -7.97
CA ILE A 56 2.44 -3.47 -7.62
C ILE A 56 3.06 -2.10 -7.93
N ASP A 57 2.61 -1.44 -9.02
CA ASP A 57 3.07 -0.10 -9.39
C ASP A 57 2.60 0.97 -8.39
N THR A 58 1.34 0.85 -7.95
CA THR A 58 0.79 1.72 -6.90
C THR A 58 1.54 1.51 -5.60
N THR A 59 1.77 0.26 -5.19
CA THR A 59 2.56 -0.09 -4.01
C THR A 59 3.96 0.50 -4.05
N ARG A 60 4.65 0.38 -5.19
CA ARG A 60 5.99 0.93 -5.37
C ARG A 60 6.02 2.45 -5.18
N THR A 61 5.02 3.14 -5.72
CA THR A 61 4.89 4.61 -5.59
C THR A 61 4.67 4.99 -4.13
N LEU A 62 3.71 4.34 -3.48
CA LEU A 62 3.33 4.59 -2.09
C LEU A 62 4.47 4.32 -1.09
N LEU A 63 5.22 3.23 -1.28
CA LEU A 63 6.38 2.92 -0.42
C LEU A 63 7.51 3.95 -0.58
N LYS A 64 7.71 4.50 -1.78
CA LYS A 64 8.68 5.58 -1.99
C LYS A 64 8.25 6.88 -1.30
N GLU A 65 6.98 7.24 -1.39
CA GLU A 65 6.43 8.44 -0.72
C GLU A 65 6.57 8.33 0.81
N LEU A 66 6.19 7.18 1.40
CA LEU A 66 6.35 6.95 2.83
C LEU A 66 7.83 6.96 3.25
N SER A 67 8.72 6.35 2.45
CA SER A 67 10.15 6.37 2.73
C SER A 67 10.72 7.78 2.77
N GLY A 68 10.28 8.66 1.86
CA GLY A 68 10.65 10.08 1.88
C GLY A 68 10.24 10.77 3.17
N SER A 69 9.03 10.47 3.66
CA SER A 69 8.48 11.04 4.90
C SER A 69 9.28 10.63 6.14
N VAL A 70 9.63 9.34 6.24
CA VAL A 70 10.46 8.81 7.34
C VAL A 70 11.88 9.38 7.31
N ARG A 71 12.49 9.51 6.13
CA ARG A 71 13.85 10.08 5.99
C ARG A 71 13.89 11.57 6.34
N GLY A 72 12.85 12.32 6.01
CA GLY A 72 12.73 13.74 6.39
C GLY A 72 12.75 13.93 7.91
N LEU A 73 12.11 13.03 8.65
CA LEU A 73 12.15 13.04 10.12
C LEU A 73 13.58 12.87 10.65
N ALA A 74 14.35 11.92 10.10
CA ALA A 74 15.71 11.62 10.52
C ALA A 74 16.73 12.76 10.30
N LEU A 75 16.38 13.78 9.50
CA LEU A 75 17.21 14.98 9.30
C LEU A 75 16.86 16.12 10.29
N THR A 76 15.81 15.96 11.09
CA THR A 76 15.29 16.97 12.01
C THR A 76 15.56 16.64 13.48
N VAL A 77 16.12 15.45 13.76
CA VAL A 77 16.56 14.99 15.09
C VAL A 77 18.08 15.05 15.16
#